data_AF-A0A178LTK8-F1
#
_entry.id   AF-A0A178LTK8-F1
#
_cell.length_a   1.000
_cell.length_b   1.000
_cell.length_c   1.000
_cell.angle_alpha   90.00
_cell.angle_beta   90.00
_cell.angle_gamma   90.00
#
_symmetry.space_group_name_H-M   'P 1'
#
loop_
_entity.id
_entity.type
_entity.pdbx_description
1 polymer ?
#
loop_
_entity_poly.entity_id
_entity_poly.type
_entity_poly.pdbx_seq_one_letter_code
_entity_poly.pdbx_strand_id
1 'polypeptide(L)'
;MFDFSNAPGAAKARERVERARAEARRRYRDHLAAAFDLHGSPDPDALADVALDALTAWRYVDSGDRCRCSCHPRLPESDFHDYGFGCVCAQAPEDRRRAFAAWRSDTRAFWRSPEGQQIRAAERAAEAELDAWLATQPGVVVHSRGGMTPEQWRGEVDGRLFYFRERHDEWRIELNLRPSGRFARALVGTDSNGGARYEERELDEGDVISHGTTAVDGYGNTPVERATVIVDTIRAHLAREACALHLDDLSSIEALLGREVRWGPSCGTRLPTD
;
A
#
# COMPACT_ATOMS: atom_id res chain seq x y z
N MET A 1 2.04 -6.41 22.33
CA MET A 1 0.63 -6.61 21.92
C MET A 1 -0.17 -5.49 22.54
N PHE A 2 -0.52 -4.46 21.77
CA PHE A 2 -1.29 -3.32 22.29
C PHE A 2 -2.77 -3.70 22.34
N ASP A 3 -3.37 -3.63 23.53
CA ASP A 3 -4.77 -3.89 23.75
C ASP A 3 -5.60 -2.64 23.40
N PHE A 4 -6.22 -2.66 22.22
CA PHE A 4 -7.10 -1.60 21.73
C PHE A 4 -8.55 -1.74 22.24
N SER A 5 -8.81 -2.59 23.23
CA SER A 5 -10.17 -2.89 23.71
C SER A 5 -10.96 -1.68 24.21
N ASN A 6 -10.30 -0.57 24.54
CA ASN A 6 -10.89 0.64 25.11
C ASN A 6 -10.81 1.89 24.21
N ALA A 7 -10.47 1.76 22.93
CA ALA A 7 -10.45 2.91 22.02
C ALA A 7 -11.87 3.47 21.76
N PRO A 8 -12.07 4.80 21.69
CA PRO A 8 -13.35 5.39 21.29
C PRO A 8 -13.80 4.82 19.94
N GLY A 9 -14.95 4.13 19.91
CA GLY A 9 -15.47 3.46 18.71
C GLY A 9 -15.27 1.94 18.66
N ALA A 10 -14.46 1.35 19.55
CA ALA A 10 -14.27 -0.11 19.63
C ALA A 10 -15.59 -0.86 19.88
N ALA A 11 -16.49 -0.31 20.71
CA ALA A 11 -17.82 -0.87 20.95
C ALA A 11 -18.70 -0.85 19.69
N LYS A 12 -18.71 0.27 18.94
CA LYS A 12 -19.46 0.38 17.68
C LYS A 12 -18.89 -0.52 16.59
N ALA A 13 -17.57 -0.67 16.53
CA ALA A 13 -16.90 -1.58 15.61
C ALA A 13 -17.25 -3.04 15.93
N ARG A 14 -17.24 -3.43 17.22
CA ARG A 14 -17.69 -4.75 17.68
C ARG A 14 -19.15 -5.01 17.31
N GLU A 15 -20.04 -4.06 17.57
CA GLU A 15 -21.46 -4.17 17.23
C GLU A 15 -21.66 -4.35 15.71
N ARG A 16 -20.94 -3.59 14.88
CA ARG A 16 -20.99 -3.73 13.43
C ARG A 16 -20.52 -5.11 12.98
N VAL A 17 -19.43 -5.62 13.53
CA VAL A 17 -18.90 -6.95 13.21
C VAL A 17 -19.88 -8.04 13.63
N GLU A 18 -20.46 -7.97 14.82
CA GLU A 18 -21.46 -8.95 15.27
C GLU A 18 -22.72 -8.92 14.41
N ARG A 19 -23.19 -7.73 14.02
CA ARG A 19 -24.32 -7.58 13.09
C ARG A 19 -24.01 -8.19 11.72
N ALA A 20 -22.84 -7.89 11.17
CA ALA A 20 -22.40 -8.45 9.90
C ALA A 20 -22.26 -9.98 9.96
N ARG A 21 -21.75 -10.53 11.07
CA ARG A 21 -21.66 -11.98 11.29
C ARG A 21 -23.03 -12.64 11.39
N ALA A 22 -23.97 -12.04 12.11
CA ALA A 22 -25.34 -12.56 12.22
C ALA A 22 -26.05 -12.57 10.87
N GLU A 23 -25.91 -11.49 10.11
CA GLU A 23 -26.42 -11.37 8.74
C GLU A 23 -25.79 -12.40 7.80
N ALA A 24 -24.45 -12.49 7.80
CA ALA A 24 -23.72 -13.49 7.03
C ALA A 24 -24.18 -14.91 7.38
N ARG A 25 -24.28 -15.23 8.68
CA ARG A 25 -24.72 -16.56 9.14
C ARG A 25 -26.10 -16.89 8.57
N ARG A 26 -27.07 -15.98 8.70
CA ARG A 26 -28.43 -16.20 8.17
C ARG A 26 -28.39 -16.50 6.68
N ARG A 27 -27.69 -15.67 5.90
CA ARG A 27 -27.65 -15.82 4.44
C ARG A 27 -26.93 -17.09 3.97
N TYR A 28 -25.83 -17.45 4.62
CA TYR A 28 -25.13 -18.70 4.31
C TYR A 28 -25.93 -19.93 4.73
N ARG A 29 -26.66 -19.86 5.86
CA ARG A 29 -27.62 -20.91 6.25
C ARG A 29 -28.69 -21.09 5.18
N ASP A 30 -29.36 -20.00 4.77
CA ASP A 30 -30.42 -20.05 3.75
C ASP A 30 -29.88 -20.59 2.42
N HIS A 31 -28.67 -20.19 2.03
CA HIS A 31 -27.99 -20.70 0.84
C HIS A 31 -27.71 -22.21 0.92
N LEU A 32 -27.18 -22.69 2.06
CA LEU A 32 -26.91 -24.12 2.27
C LEU A 32 -28.20 -24.93 2.34
N ALA A 33 -29.25 -24.42 2.99
CA ALA A 33 -30.55 -25.08 3.06
C ALA A 33 -31.14 -25.25 1.66
N ALA A 34 -31.12 -24.21 0.83
CA ALA A 34 -31.56 -24.30 -0.55
C ALA A 34 -30.73 -25.30 -1.38
N ALA A 35 -29.41 -25.35 -1.17
CA ALA A 35 -28.56 -26.33 -1.84
C ALA A 35 -28.86 -27.77 -1.40
N PHE A 36 -29.07 -28.01 -0.10
CA PHE A 36 -29.40 -29.32 0.43
C PHE A 36 -30.80 -29.79 0.02
N ASP A 37 -31.77 -28.89 -0.07
CA ASP A 37 -33.11 -29.16 -0.59
C ASP A 37 -33.06 -29.60 -2.05
N LEU A 38 -32.29 -28.87 -2.88
CA LEU A 38 -32.06 -29.21 -4.29
C LEU A 38 -31.47 -30.62 -4.46
N HIS A 39 -30.70 -31.09 -3.49
CA HIS A 39 -30.09 -32.43 -3.48
C HIS A 39 -30.90 -33.49 -2.71
N GLY A 40 -32.12 -33.17 -2.29
CA GLY A 40 -33.06 -34.12 -1.69
C GLY A 40 -32.75 -34.48 -0.24
N SER A 41 -32.11 -33.59 0.52
CA SER A 41 -31.94 -33.78 1.97
C SER A 41 -33.31 -33.83 2.65
N PRO A 42 -33.56 -34.80 3.56
CA PRO A 42 -34.83 -34.90 4.28
C PRO A 42 -35.05 -33.76 5.28
N ASP A 43 -33.98 -33.11 5.74
CA ASP A 43 -34.02 -31.92 6.61
C ASP A 43 -32.93 -30.92 6.19
N PRO A 44 -33.19 -30.11 5.15
CA PRO A 44 -32.21 -29.16 4.61
C PRO A 44 -31.80 -28.07 5.61
N ASP A 45 -32.74 -27.59 6.42
CA ASP A 45 -32.52 -26.54 7.41
C ASP A 45 -31.58 -27.00 8.53
N ALA A 46 -31.85 -28.15 9.14
CA ALA A 46 -30.99 -28.67 10.21
C ALA A 46 -29.60 -29.03 9.69
N LEU A 47 -29.51 -29.59 8.47
CA LEU A 47 -28.23 -29.89 7.84
C LEU A 47 -27.42 -28.62 7.53
N ALA A 48 -28.09 -27.54 7.10
CA ALA A 48 -27.46 -26.24 6.89
C ALA A 48 -26.85 -25.67 8.16
N ASP A 49 -27.59 -25.70 9.28
CA ASP A 49 -27.09 -25.23 10.57
C ASP A 49 -25.86 -26.02 11.03
N VAL A 50 -25.93 -27.36 10.96
CA VAL A 50 -24.82 -28.24 11.36
C VAL A 50 -23.59 -28.04 10.46
N ALA A 51 -23.78 -28.00 9.14
CA ALA A 51 -22.68 -27.81 8.20
C ALA A 51 -22.00 -26.45 8.39
N LEU A 52 -22.80 -25.40 8.60
CA LEU A 52 -22.28 -24.05 8.80
C LEU A 52 -21.45 -23.93 10.09
N ASP A 53 -21.91 -24.54 11.18
CA ASP A 53 -21.16 -24.58 12.44
C ASP A 53 -19.90 -25.42 12.34
N ALA A 54 -19.98 -26.62 11.75
CA ALA A 54 -18.82 -27.49 11.57
C ALA A 54 -17.70 -26.83 10.75
N LEU A 55 -18.05 -26.01 9.76
CA LEU A 55 -17.08 -25.35 8.89
C LEU A 55 -16.55 -24.04 9.46
N THR A 56 -17.34 -23.30 10.26
CA THR A 56 -17.03 -21.88 10.58
C THR A 56 -16.98 -21.53 12.06
N ALA A 57 -17.41 -22.43 12.96
CA ALA A 57 -17.48 -22.21 14.40
C ALA A 57 -16.38 -22.96 15.19
N TRP A 58 -15.16 -22.95 14.67
CA TRP A 58 -13.99 -23.54 15.33
C TRP A 58 -13.73 -22.90 16.70
N ARG A 59 -13.44 -23.73 17.70
CA ARG A 59 -13.18 -23.30 19.09
C ARG A 59 -11.87 -23.87 19.61
N TYR A 60 -11.18 -23.11 20.46
CA TYR A 60 -10.04 -23.62 21.22
C TYR A 60 -10.53 -24.70 22.17
N VAL A 61 -9.83 -25.84 22.22
CA VAL A 61 -10.19 -26.99 23.06
C VAL A 61 -10.23 -26.59 24.53
N ASP A 62 -9.29 -25.75 24.93
CA ASP A 62 -9.02 -25.46 26.33
C ASP A 62 -10.00 -24.42 26.90
N SER A 63 -10.35 -23.39 26.12
CA SER A 63 -11.21 -22.30 26.57
C SER A 63 -12.64 -22.37 26.05
N GLY A 64 -12.90 -23.14 24.98
CA GLY A 64 -14.17 -23.10 24.25
C GLY A 64 -14.41 -21.80 23.47
N ASP A 65 -13.48 -20.84 23.53
CA ASP A 65 -13.57 -19.59 22.78
C ASP A 65 -13.40 -19.85 21.29
N ARG A 66 -13.98 -18.98 20.46
CA ARG A 66 -13.86 -19.08 19.01
C ARG A 66 -12.40 -18.90 18.57
N CYS A 67 -11.90 -19.87 17.80
CA CYS A 67 -10.59 -19.79 17.17
C CYS A 67 -10.56 -18.64 16.16
N ARG A 68 -9.51 -17.82 16.23
CA ARG A 68 -9.31 -16.68 15.32
C ARG A 68 -8.26 -16.95 14.25
N CYS A 69 -7.68 -18.17 14.18
CA CYS A 69 -6.70 -18.47 13.14
C CYS A 69 -7.34 -18.35 11.75
N SER A 70 -6.60 -17.75 10.81
CA SER A 70 -6.92 -17.79 9.39
C SER A 70 -6.86 -19.19 8.78
N CYS A 71 -6.35 -20.17 9.53
CA CYS A 71 -6.28 -21.59 9.19
C CYS A 71 -7.66 -22.20 8.88
N HIS A 72 -8.73 -21.60 9.39
CA HIS A 72 -10.08 -22.12 9.28
C HIS A 72 -10.99 -21.21 8.45
N PRO A 73 -11.96 -21.78 7.71
CA PRO A 73 -13.01 -21.00 7.09
C PRO A 73 -13.75 -20.15 8.14
N ARG A 74 -14.08 -18.92 7.77
CA ARG A 74 -14.83 -17.98 8.62
C ARG A 74 -15.90 -17.30 7.80
N LEU A 75 -17.02 -16.98 8.45
CA LEU A 75 -18.02 -16.11 7.85
C LEU A 75 -17.45 -14.69 7.69
N PRO A 76 -17.83 -13.98 6.63
CA PRO A 76 -17.43 -12.60 6.43
C PRO A 76 -17.88 -11.72 7.59
N GLU A 77 -17.01 -10.80 8.00
CA GLU A 77 -17.22 -9.87 9.11
C GLU A 77 -17.64 -8.47 8.61
N SER A 78 -17.89 -8.34 7.31
CA SER A 78 -18.39 -7.15 6.64
C SER A 78 -19.30 -7.53 5.48
N ASP A 79 -20.07 -6.55 5.03
CA ASP A 79 -20.90 -6.59 3.82
C ASP A 79 -20.11 -6.48 2.51
N PHE A 80 -18.79 -6.68 2.56
CA PHE A 80 -17.94 -6.60 1.38
C PHE A 80 -18.34 -7.66 0.33
N HIS A 81 -18.53 -7.20 -0.90
CA HIS A 81 -19.14 -8.00 -1.98
C HIS A 81 -20.44 -8.68 -1.58
N ASP A 82 -21.30 -8.00 -0.81
CA ASP A 82 -22.57 -8.56 -0.36
C ASP A 82 -22.38 -9.89 0.39
N TYR A 83 -21.47 -9.89 1.38
CA TYR A 83 -21.04 -11.08 2.13
C TYR A 83 -20.45 -12.18 1.23
N GLY A 84 -19.85 -11.82 0.10
CA GLY A 84 -19.29 -12.74 -0.89
C GLY A 84 -20.28 -13.22 -1.97
N PHE A 85 -21.59 -13.04 -1.78
CA PHE A 85 -22.60 -13.42 -2.78
C PHE A 85 -22.59 -12.52 -4.01
N GLY A 86 -22.14 -11.28 -3.87
CA GLY A 86 -21.93 -10.32 -4.95
C GLY A 86 -20.56 -10.44 -5.62
N CYS A 87 -19.74 -11.44 -5.27
CA CYS A 87 -18.44 -11.64 -5.90
C CYS A 87 -18.59 -11.97 -7.38
N VAL A 88 -17.72 -11.42 -8.22
CA VAL A 88 -17.70 -11.70 -9.67
C VAL A 88 -17.59 -13.20 -9.96
N CYS A 89 -16.96 -13.98 -9.08
CA CYS A 89 -16.83 -15.43 -9.25
C CYS A 89 -18.17 -16.19 -9.17
N ALA A 90 -19.17 -15.64 -8.47
CA ALA A 90 -20.49 -16.25 -8.29
C ALA A 90 -21.48 -15.87 -9.41
N GLN A 91 -21.09 -14.99 -10.33
CA GLN A 91 -21.96 -14.43 -11.35
C GLN A 91 -21.86 -15.18 -12.68
N ALA A 92 -22.98 -15.30 -13.39
CA ALA A 92 -22.97 -15.82 -14.76
C ALA A 92 -22.07 -14.95 -15.66
N PRO A 93 -21.44 -15.51 -16.71
CA PRO A 93 -20.57 -14.75 -17.61
C PRO A 93 -21.21 -13.48 -18.19
N GLU A 94 -22.51 -13.51 -18.48
CA GLU A 94 -23.24 -12.35 -18.99
C GLU A 94 -23.45 -11.27 -17.92
N ASP A 95 -23.80 -11.68 -16.70
CA ASP A 95 -23.98 -10.78 -15.57
C ASP A 95 -22.67 -10.07 -15.24
N ARG A 96 -21.56 -10.81 -15.25
CA ARG A 96 -20.21 -10.23 -15.10
C ARG A 96 -19.92 -9.16 -16.15
N ARG A 97 -20.22 -9.45 -17.43
CA ARG A 97 -20.02 -8.48 -18.52
C ARG A 97 -20.88 -7.24 -18.33
N ARG A 98 -22.16 -7.40 -17.95
CA ARG A 98 -23.06 -6.27 -17.68
C ARG A 98 -22.61 -5.45 -16.48
N ALA A 99 -22.25 -6.09 -15.37
CA ALA A 99 -21.74 -5.42 -14.17
C ALA A 99 -20.46 -4.64 -14.47
N PHE A 100 -19.53 -5.22 -15.24
CA PHE A 100 -18.31 -4.52 -15.65
C PHE A 100 -18.59 -3.34 -16.58
N ALA A 101 -19.52 -3.49 -17.53
CA ALA A 101 -19.93 -2.40 -18.41
C ALA A 101 -20.60 -1.25 -17.63
N ALA A 102 -21.47 -1.57 -16.67
CA ALA A 102 -22.09 -0.60 -15.77
C ALA A 102 -21.04 0.12 -14.94
N TRP A 103 -20.15 -0.61 -14.26
CA TRP A 103 -19.04 -0.03 -13.49
C TRP A 103 -18.17 0.92 -14.33
N ARG A 104 -17.84 0.55 -15.58
CA ARG A 104 -17.09 1.43 -16.50
C ARG A 104 -17.87 2.69 -16.87
N SER A 105 -19.18 2.57 -17.08
CA SER A 105 -20.06 3.70 -17.38
C SER A 105 -20.15 4.64 -16.19
N ASP A 106 -20.38 4.09 -14.99
CA ASP A 106 -20.51 4.85 -13.75
C ASP A 106 -19.21 5.56 -13.40
N THR A 107 -18.07 4.89 -13.54
CA THR A 107 -16.75 5.49 -13.38
C THR A 107 -16.56 6.65 -14.36
N ARG A 108 -16.95 6.48 -15.62
CA ARG A 108 -16.87 7.54 -16.64
C ARG A 108 -17.81 8.71 -16.32
N ALA A 109 -19.02 8.43 -15.83
CA ALA A 109 -19.98 9.44 -15.42
C ALA A 109 -19.47 10.22 -14.20
N PHE A 110 -18.94 9.54 -13.19
CA PHE A 110 -18.30 10.15 -12.04
C PHE A 110 -17.17 11.11 -12.46
N TRP A 111 -16.23 10.67 -13.30
CA TRP A 111 -15.15 11.53 -13.75
C TRP A 111 -15.60 12.69 -14.66
N ARG A 112 -16.82 12.67 -15.19
CA ARG A 112 -17.45 13.79 -15.91
C ARG A 112 -18.29 14.70 -15.00
N SER A 113 -18.63 14.24 -13.80
CA SER A 113 -19.38 15.02 -12.81
C SER A 113 -18.56 16.21 -12.31
N PRO A 114 -19.21 17.24 -11.72
CA PRO A 114 -18.50 18.36 -11.10
C PRO A 114 -17.47 17.93 -10.06
N GLU A 115 -17.80 16.95 -9.22
CA GLU A 115 -16.88 16.39 -8.21
C GLU A 115 -15.65 15.76 -8.87
N GLY A 116 -15.85 14.88 -9.86
CA GLY A 116 -14.74 14.26 -10.59
C GLY A 116 -13.87 15.28 -11.35
N GLN A 117 -14.47 16.36 -11.86
CA GLN A 117 -13.73 17.47 -12.49
C GLN A 117 -12.95 18.31 -11.48
N GLN A 118 -13.49 18.52 -10.27
CA GLN A 118 -12.78 19.20 -9.18
C GLN A 118 -11.55 18.39 -8.74
N ILE A 119 -11.68 17.07 -8.56
CA ILE A 119 -10.54 16.20 -8.22
C ILE A 119 -9.45 16.31 -9.30
N ARG A 120 -9.82 16.20 -10.59
CA ARG A 120 -8.87 16.36 -11.69
C ARG A 120 -8.23 17.74 -11.77
N ALA A 121 -8.97 18.79 -11.41
CA ALA A 121 -8.43 20.15 -11.38
C ALA A 121 -7.42 20.30 -10.23
N ALA A 122 -7.73 19.74 -9.06
CA ALA A 122 -6.80 19.71 -7.92
C ALA A 122 -5.53 18.89 -8.24
N GLU A 123 -5.66 17.72 -8.85
CA GLU A 123 -4.51 16.91 -9.30
C GLU A 123 -3.63 17.68 -10.29
N ARG A 124 -4.22 18.36 -11.28
CA ARG A 124 -3.46 19.20 -12.22
C ARG A 124 -2.79 20.40 -11.56
N ALA A 125 -3.45 21.02 -10.59
CA ALA A 125 -2.87 22.14 -9.84
C ALA A 125 -1.67 21.68 -9.01
N ALA A 126 -1.81 20.55 -8.31
CA ALA A 126 -0.71 19.94 -7.56
C ALA A 126 0.46 19.52 -8.47
N GLU A 127 0.17 19.06 -9.70
CA GLU A 127 1.23 18.76 -10.67
C GLU A 127 1.95 20.02 -11.16
N ALA A 128 1.20 21.07 -11.49
CA ALA A 128 1.81 22.33 -11.91
C ALA A 128 2.65 22.96 -10.79
N GLU A 129 2.21 22.83 -9.54
CA GLU A 129 2.98 23.26 -8.36
C GLU A 129 4.28 22.46 -8.22
N LEU A 130 4.20 21.13 -8.40
CA LEU A 130 5.37 20.27 -8.39
C LEU A 130 6.35 20.61 -9.51
N ASP A 131 5.87 20.80 -10.75
CA ASP A 131 6.70 21.20 -11.89
C ASP A 131 7.41 22.53 -11.62
N ALA A 132 6.69 23.51 -11.07
CA ALA A 132 7.26 24.79 -10.70
C ALA A 132 8.33 24.64 -9.62
N TRP A 133 8.10 23.80 -8.61
CA TRP A 133 9.09 23.50 -7.58
C TRP A 133 10.33 22.82 -8.18
N LEU A 134 10.16 21.77 -9.00
CA LEU A 134 11.24 21.04 -9.65
C LEU A 134 12.12 21.96 -10.52
N ALA A 135 11.52 22.94 -11.21
CA ALA A 135 12.26 23.92 -12.00
C ALA A 135 13.22 24.79 -11.15
N THR A 136 12.99 24.89 -9.84
CA THR A 136 13.89 25.59 -8.90
C THR A 136 14.97 24.69 -8.30
N GLN A 137 14.96 23.38 -8.58
CA GLN A 137 15.88 22.42 -7.99
C GLN A 137 17.04 22.08 -8.94
N PRO A 138 18.23 22.70 -8.78
CA PRO A 138 19.38 22.36 -9.62
C PRO A 138 19.81 20.90 -9.40
N GLY A 139 20.20 20.23 -10.48
CA GLY A 139 20.69 18.85 -10.42
C GLY A 139 19.61 17.78 -10.22
N VAL A 140 18.33 18.14 -10.20
CA VAL A 140 17.21 17.18 -10.09
C VAL A 140 16.57 16.96 -11.46
N VAL A 141 16.46 15.69 -11.87
CA VAL A 141 15.76 15.28 -13.09
C VAL A 141 14.77 14.17 -12.72
N VAL A 142 13.51 14.31 -13.09
CA VAL A 142 12.48 13.26 -12.89
C VAL A 142 12.24 12.57 -14.22
N HIS A 143 12.53 11.27 -14.30
CA HIS A 143 12.34 10.43 -15.49
C HIS A 143 10.94 9.87 -15.56
N SER A 144 10.41 9.45 -14.42
CA SER A 144 9.04 8.99 -14.32
C SER A 144 8.49 9.16 -12.92
N ARG A 145 7.20 9.46 -12.87
CA ARG A 145 6.38 9.42 -11.67
C ARG A 145 5.13 8.61 -11.98
N GLY A 146 4.70 7.74 -11.09
CA GLY A 146 3.54 6.91 -11.39
C GLY A 146 3.07 5.98 -10.27
N GLY A 147 2.09 5.17 -10.67
CA GLY A 147 1.37 4.23 -9.82
C GLY A 147 -0.05 4.71 -9.52
N MET A 148 -1.06 3.90 -9.87
CA MET A 148 -2.32 3.97 -9.12
C MET A 148 -2.01 3.38 -7.76
N THR A 149 -1.74 4.23 -6.77
CA THR A 149 -1.55 3.86 -5.36
C THR A 149 -0.84 2.52 -5.17
N PRO A 150 0.50 2.49 -5.19
CA PRO A 150 1.34 3.44 -4.46
C PRO A 150 2.15 4.41 -5.32
N GLU A 151 2.60 5.51 -4.71
CA GLU A 151 3.47 6.52 -5.34
C GLU A 151 4.88 5.99 -5.61
N GLN A 152 5.38 6.26 -6.82
CA GLN A 152 6.69 5.82 -7.29
C GLN A 152 7.36 6.90 -8.10
N TRP A 153 8.66 7.08 -7.88
CA TRP A 153 9.48 8.07 -8.56
C TRP A 153 10.77 7.43 -9.05
N ARG A 154 11.18 7.79 -10.25
CA ARG A 154 12.49 7.47 -10.80
C ARG A 154 13.08 8.74 -11.38
N GLY A 155 14.35 8.99 -11.08
CA GLY A 155 15.02 10.20 -11.51
C GLY A 155 16.50 10.20 -11.19
N GLU A 156 17.07 11.39 -11.23
CA GLU A 156 18.44 11.69 -10.85
C GLU A 156 18.44 12.86 -9.87
N VAL A 157 19.30 12.80 -8.86
CA VAL A 157 19.65 13.92 -8.00
C VAL A 157 21.16 14.03 -7.99
N ASP A 158 21.69 15.17 -8.40
CA ASP A 158 23.11 15.48 -8.49
C ASP A 158 23.92 14.41 -9.24
N GLY A 159 23.34 13.91 -10.35
CA GLY A 159 23.93 12.89 -11.22
C GLY A 159 23.83 11.45 -10.71
N ARG A 160 23.10 11.19 -9.61
CA ARG A 160 22.89 9.85 -9.05
C ARG A 160 21.47 9.38 -9.32
N LEU A 161 21.34 8.26 -10.04
CA LEU A 161 20.06 7.62 -10.32
C LEU A 161 19.42 7.14 -9.03
N PHE A 162 18.15 7.50 -8.83
CA PHE A 162 17.35 7.10 -7.68
C PHE A 162 16.05 6.42 -8.08
N TYR A 163 15.57 5.56 -7.19
CA TYR A 163 14.21 5.02 -7.20
C TYR A 163 13.58 5.23 -5.82
N PHE A 164 12.39 5.79 -5.80
CA PHE A 164 11.57 5.90 -4.61
C PHE A 164 10.26 5.15 -4.82
N ARG A 165 9.80 4.47 -3.77
CA ARG A 165 8.57 3.70 -3.79
C ARG A 165 7.89 3.69 -2.44
N GLU A 166 6.61 4.01 -2.44
CA GLU A 166 5.68 3.65 -1.39
C GLU A 166 5.16 2.22 -1.56
N ARG A 167 4.88 1.54 -0.44
CA ARG A 167 4.15 0.28 -0.42
C ARG A 167 3.67 -0.03 1.00
N HIS A 168 2.39 -0.30 1.19
CA HIS A 168 1.80 -0.70 2.47
C HIS A 168 2.14 0.27 3.62
N ASP A 169 1.96 1.57 3.39
CA ASP A 169 2.29 2.66 4.33
C ASP A 169 3.78 2.79 4.69
N GLU A 170 4.64 2.00 4.05
CA GLU A 170 6.10 2.13 4.10
C GLU A 170 6.60 2.80 2.82
N TRP A 171 7.78 3.41 2.90
CA TRP A 171 8.49 3.95 1.74
C TRP A 171 9.98 3.64 1.84
N ARG A 172 10.65 3.61 0.69
CA ARG A 172 12.10 3.48 0.60
C ARG A 172 12.67 4.31 -0.55
N ILE A 173 13.92 4.74 -0.39
CA ILE A 173 14.73 5.40 -1.41
C ILE A 173 15.97 4.54 -1.69
N GLU A 174 16.17 4.22 -2.96
CA GLU A 174 17.31 3.50 -3.49
C GLU A 174 18.17 4.44 -4.36
N LEU A 175 19.49 4.33 -4.25
CA LEU A 175 20.46 5.01 -5.12
C LEU A 175 21.31 4.01 -5.91
N ASN A 176 21.98 4.48 -6.97
CA ASN A 176 22.91 3.66 -7.77
C ASN A 176 22.21 2.45 -8.41
N LEU A 177 21.03 2.70 -8.98
CA LEU A 177 20.23 1.70 -9.68
C LEU A 177 21.07 0.99 -10.75
N ARG A 178 21.07 -0.34 -10.69
CA ARG A 178 21.79 -1.22 -11.61
C ARG A 178 20.92 -2.43 -11.98
N PRO A 179 21.10 -3.00 -13.18
CA PRO A 179 20.38 -4.20 -13.57
C PRO A 179 20.61 -5.32 -12.55
N SER A 180 19.52 -5.91 -12.07
CA SER A 180 19.57 -6.91 -11.00
C SER A 180 19.77 -8.34 -11.50
N GLY A 181 19.66 -8.59 -12.80
CA GLY A 181 19.50 -9.93 -13.37
C GLY A 181 18.13 -10.56 -13.10
N ARG A 182 17.23 -9.88 -12.38
CA ARG A 182 15.84 -10.32 -12.14
C ARG A 182 14.93 -9.72 -13.19
N PHE A 183 14.01 -10.53 -13.70
CA PHE A 183 13.06 -10.10 -14.73
C PHE A 183 11.63 -10.14 -14.18
N ALA A 184 10.83 -9.17 -14.58
CA ALA A 184 9.40 -9.13 -14.31
C ALA A 184 8.61 -8.97 -15.61
N ARG A 185 7.41 -9.54 -15.62
CA ARG A 185 6.45 -9.33 -16.73
C ARG A 185 5.84 -7.94 -16.61
N ALA A 186 6.21 -7.04 -17.50
CA ALA A 186 5.61 -5.72 -17.64
C ALA A 186 4.46 -5.77 -18.65
N LEU A 187 3.31 -5.19 -18.31
CA LEU A 187 2.20 -5.01 -19.25
C LEU A 187 2.56 -3.90 -20.24
N VAL A 188 2.70 -4.23 -21.52
CA VAL A 188 3.07 -3.28 -22.58
C VAL A 188 1.88 -2.79 -23.40
N GLY A 189 0.72 -3.41 -23.21
CA GLY A 189 -0.51 -3.00 -23.86
C GLY A 189 -1.48 -4.16 -24.03
N THR A 190 -2.39 -3.99 -24.97
CA THR A 190 -3.37 -5.01 -25.37
C THR A 190 -3.23 -5.31 -26.85
N ASP A 191 -3.35 -6.58 -27.24
CA ASP A 191 -3.40 -6.99 -28.64
C ASP A 191 -4.74 -6.63 -29.30
N SER A 192 -4.86 -6.93 -30.60
CA SER A 192 -6.05 -6.67 -31.40
C SER A 192 -7.31 -7.40 -30.92
N ASN A 193 -7.16 -8.44 -30.11
CA ASN A 193 -8.24 -9.23 -29.53
C ASN A 193 -8.55 -8.80 -28.09
N GLY A 194 -7.90 -7.73 -27.59
CA GLY A 194 -8.04 -7.26 -26.21
C GLY A 194 -7.27 -8.11 -25.18
N GLY A 195 -6.44 -9.05 -25.63
CA GLY A 195 -5.54 -9.82 -24.78
C GLY A 195 -4.39 -8.95 -24.26
N ALA A 196 -4.08 -9.06 -22.96
CA ALA A 196 -2.98 -8.33 -22.36
C ALA A 196 -1.63 -8.85 -22.91
N ARG A 197 -0.83 -7.94 -23.47
CA ARG A 197 0.53 -8.20 -23.94
C ARG A 197 1.54 -7.87 -22.86
N TYR A 198 2.46 -8.80 -22.64
CA TYR A 198 3.51 -8.65 -21.64
C TYR A 198 4.87 -8.79 -22.30
N GLU A 199 5.85 -8.06 -21.78
CA GLU A 199 7.27 -8.25 -22.06
C GLU A 199 8.02 -8.59 -20.78
N GLU A 200 9.11 -9.33 -20.89
CA GLU A 200 10.06 -9.46 -19.79
C GLU A 200 10.93 -8.21 -19.75
N ARG A 201 10.93 -7.55 -18.60
CA ARG A 201 11.75 -6.38 -18.33
C ARG A 201 12.65 -6.68 -17.15
N GLU A 202 13.94 -6.44 -17.33
CA GLU A 202 14.90 -6.52 -16.24
C GLU A 202 14.58 -5.44 -15.19
N LEU A 203 14.63 -5.83 -13.93
CA LEU A 203 14.43 -4.95 -12.78
C LEU A 203 15.76 -4.29 -12.43
N ASP A 204 15.71 -3.00 -12.13
CA ASP A 204 16.83 -2.28 -11.55
C ASP A 204 16.72 -2.32 -10.02
N GLU A 205 17.86 -2.46 -9.34
CA GLU A 205 17.97 -2.37 -7.88
C GLU A 205 19.09 -1.41 -7.50
N GLY A 206 18.88 -0.66 -6.43
CA GLY A 206 19.89 0.22 -5.87
C GLY A 206 20.22 -0.12 -4.41
N ASP A 207 21.13 0.66 -3.87
CA ASP A 207 21.46 0.64 -2.45
C ASP A 207 20.38 1.42 -1.70
N VAL A 208 19.74 0.79 -0.72
CA VAL A 208 18.72 1.47 0.10
C VAL A 208 19.41 2.46 1.01
N ILE A 209 19.18 3.76 0.76
CA ILE A 209 19.81 4.84 1.53
C ILE A 209 18.91 5.36 2.66
N SER A 210 17.60 5.14 2.55
CA SER A 210 16.62 5.54 3.55
C SER A 210 15.32 4.78 3.37
N HIS A 211 14.59 4.60 4.46
CA HIS A 211 13.25 4.03 4.48
C HIS A 211 12.47 4.58 5.68
N GLY A 212 11.14 4.51 5.61
CA GLY A 212 10.28 5.00 6.68
C GLY A 212 8.82 4.64 6.45
N THR A 213 7.93 5.31 7.18
CA THR A 213 6.48 5.15 7.02
C THR A 213 5.83 6.47 6.60
N THR A 214 4.73 6.39 5.86
CA THR A 214 3.95 7.55 5.41
C THR A 214 3.23 8.27 6.56
N ALA A 215 3.13 7.62 7.73
CA ALA A 215 2.49 8.15 8.93
C ALA A 215 3.38 9.06 9.79
N VAL A 216 4.68 9.24 9.46
CA VAL A 216 5.58 10.09 10.24
C VAL A 216 5.37 11.55 9.88
N ASP A 217 5.35 12.42 10.88
CA ASP A 217 5.34 13.87 10.72
C ASP A 217 6.51 14.31 9.82
N GLY A 218 6.20 15.11 8.80
CA GLY A 218 7.20 15.59 7.84
C GLY A 218 7.38 14.72 6.60
N TYR A 219 6.67 13.59 6.45
CA TYR A 219 6.65 12.82 5.20
C TYR A 219 6.06 13.60 4.01
N GLY A 220 5.09 14.48 4.30
CA GLY A 220 4.39 15.29 3.32
C GLY A 220 3.03 14.72 2.90
N ASN A 221 2.07 15.61 2.78
CA ASN A 221 0.72 15.36 2.27
C ASN A 221 0.57 15.78 0.80
N THR A 222 1.41 16.70 0.31
CA THR A 222 1.41 17.15 -1.08
C THR A 222 2.55 16.52 -1.89
N PRO A 223 2.46 16.49 -3.24
CA PRO A 223 3.57 16.04 -4.09
C PRO A 223 4.86 16.83 -3.87
N VAL A 224 4.79 18.14 -3.62
CA VAL A 224 5.95 19.00 -3.36
C VAL A 224 6.63 18.63 -2.04
N GLU A 225 5.85 18.40 -0.98
CA GLU A 225 6.40 18.01 0.32
C GLU A 225 7.12 16.67 0.22
N ARG A 226 6.54 15.69 -0.48
CA ARG A 226 7.17 14.38 -0.72
C ARG A 226 8.42 14.51 -1.59
N ALA A 227 8.37 15.31 -2.65
CA ALA A 227 9.53 15.59 -3.49
C ALA A 227 10.68 16.22 -2.69
N THR A 228 10.35 17.12 -1.76
CA THR A 228 11.31 17.74 -0.83
C THR A 228 11.96 16.67 0.04
N VAL A 229 11.17 15.78 0.66
CA VAL A 229 11.70 14.66 1.46
C VAL A 229 12.65 13.79 0.65
N ILE A 230 12.28 13.42 -0.58
CA ILE A 230 13.11 12.58 -1.45
C ILE A 230 14.43 13.28 -1.78
N VAL A 231 14.36 14.51 -2.29
CA VAL A 231 15.54 15.26 -2.74
C VAL A 231 16.47 15.58 -1.57
N ASP A 232 15.94 16.04 -0.45
CA ASP A 232 16.74 16.39 0.73
C ASP A 232 17.40 15.16 1.35
N THR A 233 16.68 14.03 1.39
CA THR A 233 17.26 12.76 1.88
C THR A 233 18.42 12.31 1.01
N ILE A 234 18.28 12.39 -0.32
CA ILE A 234 19.35 12.03 -1.24
C ILE A 234 20.53 12.99 -1.10
N ARG A 235 20.31 14.30 -1.14
CA ARG A 235 21.38 15.30 -0.99
C ARG A 235 22.12 15.16 0.33
N ALA A 236 21.41 14.95 1.44
CA ALA A 236 22.03 14.71 2.74
C ALA A 236 22.87 13.43 2.75
N HIS A 237 22.41 12.36 2.09
CA HIS A 237 23.19 11.14 1.93
C HIS A 237 24.45 11.37 1.10
N LEU A 238 24.35 12.02 -0.07
CA LEU A 238 25.49 12.31 -0.93
C LEU A 238 26.52 13.24 -0.26
N ALA A 239 26.05 14.24 0.50
CA ALA A 239 26.92 15.10 1.29
C ALA A 239 27.69 14.32 2.37
N ARG A 240 27.08 13.29 2.96
CA ARG A 240 27.77 12.37 3.89
C ARG A 240 28.80 11.50 3.20
N GLU A 241 28.48 10.95 2.02
CA GLU A 241 29.44 10.16 1.24
C GLU A 241 30.67 10.98 0.83
N ALA A 242 30.49 12.24 0.44
CA ALA A 242 31.58 13.12 -0.02
C ALA A 242 32.36 13.80 1.12
N CYS A 243 31.94 13.62 2.38
CA CYS A 243 32.49 14.33 3.53
C CYS A 243 33.89 13.80 3.90
N ALA A 244 34.95 14.50 3.47
CA ALA A 244 36.33 14.16 3.84
C ALA A 244 36.73 14.63 5.25
N LEU A 245 35.93 15.51 5.89
CA LEU A 245 36.20 16.07 7.22
C LEU A 245 36.21 15.03 8.36
N HIS A 246 35.79 13.79 8.10
CA HIS A 246 35.99 12.67 9.02
C HIS A 246 37.45 12.21 9.14
N LEU A 247 38.29 12.63 8.19
CA LEU A 247 39.71 12.26 8.10
C LEU A 247 40.62 13.38 8.63
N ASP A 248 40.07 14.55 8.94
CA ASP A 248 40.82 15.68 9.49
C ASP A 248 40.85 15.64 11.02
N ASP A 249 41.88 16.24 11.62
CA ASP A 249 42.02 16.38 13.07
C ASP A 249 40.88 17.24 13.65
N LEU A 250 39.98 16.61 14.41
CA LEU A 250 38.82 17.24 15.05
C LEU A 250 39.16 17.93 16.38
N SER A 251 40.41 17.88 16.82
CA SER A 251 40.87 18.40 18.11
C SER A 251 40.49 19.87 18.37
N SER A 252 40.49 20.70 17.32
CA SER A 252 40.10 22.11 17.40
C SER A 252 38.61 22.30 17.72
N ILE A 253 37.75 21.42 17.23
CA ILE A 253 36.30 21.45 17.47
C ILE A 253 35.99 20.87 18.85
N GLU A 254 36.68 19.79 19.23
CA GLU A 254 36.56 19.20 20.57
C GLU A 254 37.00 20.17 21.66
N ALA A 255 38.09 20.91 21.44
CA ALA A 255 38.56 21.96 22.35
C ALA A 255 37.53 23.08 22.53
N LEU A 256 36.80 23.44 21.45
CA LEU A 256 35.74 24.45 21.50
C LEU A 256 34.48 23.94 22.22
N LEU A 257 34.13 22.67 22.06
CA LEU A 257 32.91 22.09 22.63
C LEU A 257 33.11 21.49 24.03
N GLY A 258 34.35 21.28 24.46
CA GLY A 258 34.70 20.63 25.73
C GLY A 258 34.26 19.16 25.80
N ARG A 259 34.00 18.52 24.65
CA ARG A 259 33.59 17.12 24.55
C ARG A 259 34.03 16.53 23.21
N GLU A 260 34.23 15.22 23.22
CA GLU A 260 34.50 14.41 22.04
C GLU A 260 33.39 14.58 20.99
N VAL A 261 33.79 14.80 19.74
CA VAL A 261 32.87 14.95 18.62
C VAL A 261 32.60 13.57 18.02
N ARG A 262 31.38 13.06 18.19
CA ARG A 262 30.98 11.72 17.71
C ARG A 262 30.29 11.71 16.34
N TRP A 263 30.25 12.86 15.68
CA TRP A 263 29.59 13.06 14.41
C TRP A 263 30.29 14.16 13.62
N GLY A 264 30.44 14.01 12.30
CA GLY A 264 31.07 15.03 11.48
C GLY A 264 30.21 16.30 11.44
N PRO A 265 30.72 17.49 11.84
CA PRO A 265 29.90 18.69 11.98
C PRO A 265 29.28 19.18 10.67
N SER A 266 29.90 18.86 9.53
CA SER A 266 29.43 19.28 8.21
C SER A 266 28.43 18.33 7.56
N CYS A 267 28.36 17.07 7.99
CA CYS A 267 27.60 16.04 7.27
C CYS A 267 26.79 15.10 8.19
N GLY A 268 27.05 15.11 9.50
CA GLY A 268 26.29 14.34 10.48
C GLY A 268 26.58 12.84 10.52
N THR A 269 27.54 12.33 9.73
CA THR A 269 27.97 10.93 9.81
C THR A 269 28.53 10.65 11.19
N ARG A 270 28.12 9.53 11.79
CA ARG A 270 28.65 9.06 13.07
C ARG A 270 30.07 8.56 12.89
N LEU A 271 30.99 9.08 13.70
CA LEU A 271 32.39 8.69 13.65
C LEU A 271 32.60 7.34 14.39
N PRO A 272 33.51 6.48 13.94
CA PRO A 272 33.91 5.29 14.68
C PRO A 272 34.41 5.69 16.07
N THR A 273 33.97 4.98 17.10
CA THR A 273 34.67 5.01 18.40
C THR A 273 35.77 3.95 18.34
N ASP A 274 37.02 4.37 18.48
CA ASP A 274 38.15 3.48 18.75
C ASP A 274 37.94 2.69 20.06
#